data_AF-A0A9D2P9V2-F1
#
_entry.id   AF-A0A9D2P9V2-F1
#
_cell.length_a   1.000
_cell.length_b   1.000
_cell.length_c   1.000
_cell.angle_alpha   90.00
_cell.angle_beta   90.00
_cell.angle_gamma   90.00
#
_symmetry.space_group_name_H-M   'P 1'
#
loop_
_entity.id
_entity.type
_entity.pdbx_description
1 polymer ?
#
loop_
_entity_poly.entity_id
_entity_poly.type
_entity_poly.pdbx_seq_one_letter_code
_entity_poly.pdbx_strand_id
1 'polypeptide(L)'
;MEKKKVVIGMSGGVDSSVAAWLLKEQGYDVIGVTMQIWQDEDNETMEENGGCCGLSAVDDARRVAGQLGIPYYVMNFKREFKEQVIDYFVGEYLCGRTPNPCIACNRYVKWESLLRRSLAIGADYIATGHYARVEKLENGRYAVRASVTAAKDQTYALYNLTQEQLAHTLMPVGAYTKEEIRKMAEQLGLSVAHKKDSQEICFIPDHDYAGFIEREAGKVPPEGNFVDMDGRVLGRHKGIIHYTVGQRKGLNLSMGRPVFVAAIRPETNEVVIGDSGDVFTDRLLCGRVNWMAMDGLHGGEARVTAKIRYSHKGAPCLIRERENGQVECIFDEPQRAVTPGQAVVFYQGDYVAGGGTILSASC
;
A
#
# COMPACT_ATOMS: atom_id res chain seq x y z
N MET A 1 -18.40 -27.98 -18.38
CA MET A 1 -18.26 -27.18 -17.14
C MET A 1 -18.46 -25.73 -17.50
N GLU A 2 -19.28 -25.02 -16.74
CA GLU A 2 -19.45 -23.58 -16.89
C GLU A 2 -18.09 -22.88 -16.64
N LYS A 3 -17.73 -21.91 -17.49
CA LYS A 3 -16.48 -21.17 -17.31
C LYS A 3 -16.60 -20.33 -16.04
N LYS A 4 -15.61 -20.41 -15.15
CA LYS A 4 -15.58 -19.54 -13.97
C LYS A 4 -15.41 -18.09 -14.41
N LYS A 5 -16.15 -17.19 -13.77
CA LYS A 5 -16.19 -15.77 -14.12
C LYS A 5 -15.23 -14.97 -13.24
N VAL A 6 -14.45 -14.10 -13.87
CA VAL A 6 -13.42 -13.28 -13.21
C VAL A 6 -13.62 -11.83 -13.56
N VAL A 7 -13.77 -10.99 -12.53
CA VAL A 7 -13.75 -9.52 -12.69
C VAL A 7 -12.33 -9.03 -12.48
N ILE A 8 -11.72 -8.44 -13.49
CA ILE A 8 -10.37 -7.87 -13.39
C ILE A 8 -10.41 -6.35 -13.27
N GLY A 9 -9.74 -5.83 -12.24
CA GLY A 9 -9.47 -4.42 -12.09
C GLY A 9 -8.47 -3.92 -13.14
N MET A 10 -8.93 -3.11 -14.08
CA MET A 10 -8.13 -2.52 -15.15
C MET A 10 -7.81 -1.05 -14.86
N SER A 11 -6.54 -0.74 -14.65
CA SER A 11 -6.05 0.62 -14.36
C SER A 11 -5.64 1.42 -15.61
N GLY A 12 -5.85 0.85 -16.81
CA GLY A 12 -5.27 1.38 -18.05
C GLY A 12 -3.73 1.25 -18.10
N GLY A 13 -3.14 0.44 -17.21
CA GLY A 13 -1.72 0.11 -17.21
C GLY A 13 -1.43 -1.24 -17.86
N VAL A 14 -0.16 -1.46 -18.23
CA VAL A 14 0.28 -2.70 -18.89
C VAL A 14 0.00 -3.97 -18.06
N ASP A 15 0.18 -3.89 -16.74
CA ASP A 15 0.08 -5.07 -15.86
C ASP A 15 -1.34 -5.62 -15.79
N SER A 16 -2.35 -4.76 -15.59
CA SER A 16 -3.75 -5.19 -15.58
C SER A 16 -4.23 -5.66 -16.96
N SER A 17 -3.69 -5.07 -18.02
CA SER A 17 -4.04 -5.42 -19.40
C SER A 17 -3.55 -6.82 -19.78
N VAL A 18 -2.29 -7.13 -19.45
CA VAL A 18 -1.72 -8.46 -19.69
C VAL A 18 -2.34 -9.49 -18.73
N ALA A 19 -2.64 -9.11 -17.49
CA ALA A 19 -3.38 -9.96 -16.57
C ALA A 19 -4.75 -10.38 -17.13
N ALA A 20 -5.48 -9.46 -17.78
CA ALA A 20 -6.78 -9.76 -18.39
C ALA A 20 -6.63 -10.76 -19.54
N TRP A 21 -5.60 -10.58 -20.37
CA TRP A 21 -5.29 -11.50 -21.44
C TRP A 21 -4.90 -12.89 -20.92
N LEU A 22 -4.01 -12.98 -19.91
CA LEU A 22 -3.60 -14.24 -19.30
C LEU A 22 -4.79 -15.06 -18.77
N LEU A 23 -5.75 -14.39 -18.12
CA LEU A 23 -6.97 -15.04 -17.62
C LEU A 23 -7.85 -15.55 -18.76
N LYS A 24 -7.95 -14.78 -19.85
CA LYS A 24 -8.71 -15.19 -21.03
C LYS A 24 -8.08 -16.43 -21.68
N GLU A 25 -6.76 -16.47 -21.81
CA GLU A 25 -6.03 -17.63 -22.34
C GLU A 25 -6.15 -18.86 -21.44
N GLN A 26 -6.26 -18.67 -20.12
CA GLN A 26 -6.54 -19.75 -19.15
C GLN A 26 -8.00 -20.25 -19.22
N GLY A 27 -8.85 -19.65 -20.06
CA GLY A 27 -10.20 -20.11 -20.34
C GLY A 27 -11.29 -19.55 -19.41
N TYR A 28 -10.97 -18.55 -18.58
CA TYR A 28 -11.95 -17.86 -17.74
C TYR A 28 -12.93 -17.01 -18.57
N ASP A 29 -14.11 -16.77 -18.01
CA ASP A 29 -15.04 -15.73 -18.49
C ASP A 29 -14.63 -14.39 -17.85
N VAL A 30 -13.93 -13.53 -18.60
CA VAL A 30 -13.26 -12.34 -18.06
C VAL A 30 -14.09 -11.09 -18.32
N ILE A 31 -14.31 -10.29 -17.28
CA ILE A 31 -14.93 -8.97 -17.35
C ILE A 31 -13.94 -7.93 -16.84
N GLY A 32 -13.64 -6.92 -17.66
CA GLY A 32 -12.82 -5.77 -17.26
C GLY A 32 -13.63 -4.74 -16.47
N VAL A 33 -13.07 -4.22 -15.39
CA VAL A 33 -13.67 -3.14 -14.60
C VAL A 33 -12.63 -2.08 -14.28
N THR A 34 -12.95 -0.82 -14.55
CA THR A 34 -12.21 0.31 -13.98
C THR A 34 -12.95 0.89 -12.79
N MET A 35 -12.24 1.08 -11.68
CA MET A 35 -12.78 1.71 -10.48
C MET A 35 -12.68 3.22 -10.62
N GLN A 36 -13.82 3.90 -10.69
CA GLN A 36 -13.88 5.34 -10.63
C GLN A 36 -13.71 5.80 -9.18
N ILE A 37 -12.53 6.34 -8.87
CA ILE A 37 -12.14 6.79 -7.53
C ILE A 37 -11.78 8.29 -7.47
N TRP A 38 -11.60 8.93 -8.63
CA TRP A 38 -11.35 10.37 -8.71
C TRP A 38 -12.57 11.13 -8.18
N GLN A 39 -12.31 12.16 -7.38
CA GLN A 39 -13.36 13.04 -6.87
C GLN A 39 -13.83 13.99 -8.00
N ASP A 40 -14.95 14.66 -7.79
CA ASP A 40 -15.46 15.65 -8.74
C ASP A 40 -14.55 16.89 -8.70
N GLU A 41 -13.52 16.92 -9.54
CA GLU A 41 -12.72 18.12 -9.86
C GLU A 41 -13.02 18.56 -11.30
N ASP A 42 -12.91 19.86 -11.57
CA ASP A 42 -13.25 20.49 -12.85
C ASP A 42 -12.51 19.84 -14.03
N ASN A 43 -13.23 19.64 -15.15
CA ASN A 43 -12.79 18.85 -16.32
C ASN A 43 -11.39 19.23 -16.86
N GLU A 44 -10.90 20.45 -16.63
CA GLU A 44 -9.60 20.94 -17.11
C GLU A 44 -8.40 20.33 -16.38
N THR A 45 -8.53 19.95 -15.09
CA THR A 45 -7.44 19.32 -14.31
C THR A 45 -7.36 17.81 -14.52
N MET A 46 -8.39 17.20 -15.12
CA MET A 46 -8.48 15.75 -15.36
C MET A 46 -7.70 15.26 -16.58
N GLU A 47 -7.40 16.14 -17.55
CA GLU A 47 -6.64 15.79 -18.76
C GLU A 47 -5.12 15.74 -18.51
N GLU A 48 -4.59 16.58 -17.61
CA GLU A 48 -3.15 16.65 -17.31
C GLU A 48 -2.69 15.59 -16.28
N ASN A 49 -3.58 15.10 -15.43
CA ASN A 49 -3.26 14.12 -14.38
C ASN A 49 -3.23 12.68 -14.92
N GLY A 50 -2.16 12.33 -15.64
CA GLY A 50 -1.87 11.02 -16.24
C GLY A 50 -1.62 9.84 -15.26
N GLY A 51 -2.28 9.81 -14.11
CA GLY A 51 -2.24 8.71 -13.15
C GLY A 51 -3.13 7.51 -13.54
N CYS A 52 -3.05 6.43 -12.75
CA CYS A 52 -3.91 5.23 -12.81
C CYS A 52 -5.44 5.53 -12.79
N CYS A 53 -5.84 6.77 -12.52
CA CYS A 53 -7.18 7.17 -12.09
C CYS A 53 -7.77 8.35 -12.89
N GLY A 54 -7.21 8.70 -14.05
CA GLY A 54 -7.75 9.75 -14.93
C GLY A 54 -8.67 9.22 -16.04
N LEU A 55 -9.34 10.11 -16.77
CA LEU A 55 -10.15 9.76 -17.96
C LEU A 55 -9.33 8.98 -19.01
N SER A 56 -8.06 9.34 -19.19
CA SER A 56 -7.14 8.65 -20.09
C SER A 56 -6.92 7.18 -19.70
N ALA A 57 -6.92 6.85 -18.40
CA ALA A 57 -6.79 5.48 -17.91
C ALA A 57 -8.05 4.65 -18.22
N VAL A 58 -9.25 5.27 -18.15
CA VAL A 58 -10.53 4.64 -18.52
C VAL A 58 -10.57 4.31 -20.01
N ASP A 59 -10.09 5.23 -20.86
CA ASP A 59 -10.08 5.05 -22.31
C ASP A 59 -9.06 3.99 -22.74
N ASP A 60 -7.88 3.98 -22.12
CA ASP A 60 -6.88 2.93 -22.33
C ASP A 60 -7.42 1.55 -21.94
N ALA A 61 -8.05 1.44 -20.75
CA ALA A 61 -8.65 0.19 -20.30
C ALA A 61 -9.77 -0.27 -21.24
N ARG A 62 -10.64 0.64 -21.69
CA ARG A 62 -11.70 0.34 -22.66
C ARG A 62 -11.15 -0.16 -24.00
N ARG A 63 -10.10 0.49 -24.52
CA ARG A 63 -9.46 0.10 -25.78
C ARG A 63 -8.86 -1.30 -25.69
N VAL A 64 -8.12 -1.57 -24.62
CA VAL A 64 -7.55 -2.90 -24.36
C VAL A 64 -8.67 -3.94 -24.24
N ALA A 65 -9.73 -3.67 -23.48
CA ALA A 65 -10.83 -4.61 -23.34
C ALA A 65 -11.51 -4.93 -24.69
N GLY A 66 -11.69 -3.92 -25.55
CA GLY A 66 -12.19 -4.10 -26.91
C GLY A 66 -11.27 -4.96 -27.78
N GLN A 67 -9.97 -4.72 -27.74
CA GLN A 67 -8.96 -5.52 -28.45
C GLN A 67 -8.91 -6.98 -27.95
N LEU A 68 -9.06 -7.17 -26.64
CA LEU A 68 -9.16 -8.49 -26.03
C LEU A 68 -10.54 -9.12 -26.20
N GLY A 69 -11.55 -8.42 -26.74
CA GLY A 69 -12.91 -8.92 -26.89
C GLY A 69 -13.55 -9.36 -25.57
N ILE A 70 -13.34 -8.59 -24.49
CA ILE A 70 -13.94 -8.82 -23.17
C ILE A 70 -14.93 -7.69 -22.83
N PRO A 71 -16.03 -7.97 -22.09
CA PRO A 71 -16.90 -6.92 -21.57
C PRO A 71 -16.14 -5.97 -20.65
N TYR A 72 -16.54 -4.69 -20.66
CA TYR A 72 -15.89 -3.66 -19.86
C TYR A 72 -16.90 -2.70 -19.22
N TYR A 73 -16.71 -2.42 -17.93
CA TYR A 73 -17.56 -1.52 -17.16
C TYR A 73 -16.72 -0.53 -16.34
N VAL A 74 -17.31 0.61 -16.03
CA VAL A 74 -16.78 1.55 -15.04
C VAL A 74 -17.68 1.50 -13.82
N MET A 75 -17.09 1.27 -12.64
CA MET A 75 -17.82 1.18 -11.38
C MET A 75 -17.42 2.33 -10.46
N ASN A 76 -18.41 3.04 -9.93
CA ASN A 76 -18.19 4.20 -9.05
C ASN A 76 -17.84 3.75 -7.62
N PHE A 77 -16.63 4.07 -7.16
CA PHE A 77 -16.13 3.83 -5.80
C PHE A 77 -15.68 5.13 -5.12
N LYS A 78 -16.18 6.29 -5.55
CA LYS A 78 -15.74 7.61 -5.04
C LYS A 78 -15.93 7.73 -3.53
N ARG A 79 -17.09 7.29 -3.03
CA ARG A 79 -17.42 7.35 -1.61
C ARG A 79 -16.53 6.42 -0.80
N GLU A 80 -16.42 5.15 -1.20
CA GLU A 80 -15.57 4.17 -0.52
C GLU A 80 -14.10 4.61 -0.52
N PHE A 81 -13.64 5.24 -1.60
CA PHE A 81 -12.29 5.78 -1.67
C PHE A 81 -12.08 7.00 -0.76
N LYS A 82 -13.03 7.95 -0.74
CA LYS A 82 -12.96 9.11 0.15
C LYS A 82 -12.91 8.66 1.62
N GLU A 83 -13.89 7.86 2.04
CA GLU A 83 -14.04 7.45 3.44
C GLU A 83 -12.90 6.53 3.91
N GLN A 84 -12.51 5.54 3.10
CA GLN A 84 -11.59 4.49 3.54
C GLN A 84 -10.13 4.77 3.22
N VAL A 85 -9.84 5.72 2.32
CA VAL A 85 -8.46 6.02 1.88
C VAL A 85 -8.09 7.46 2.19
N ILE A 86 -8.87 8.44 1.71
CA ILE A 86 -8.52 9.87 1.88
C ILE A 86 -8.71 10.29 3.34
N ASP A 87 -9.88 10.05 3.93
CA ASP A 87 -10.17 10.48 5.30
C ASP A 87 -9.26 9.76 6.31
N TYR A 88 -8.97 8.47 6.08
CA TYR A 88 -7.97 7.73 6.83
C TYR A 88 -6.57 8.36 6.71
N PHE A 89 -6.15 8.68 5.48
CA PHE A 89 -4.84 9.30 5.23
C PHE A 89 -4.70 10.63 5.97
N VAL A 90 -5.70 11.51 5.82
CA VAL A 90 -5.75 12.81 6.49
C VAL A 90 -5.76 12.66 8.01
N GLY A 91 -6.64 11.81 8.54
CA GLY A 91 -6.78 11.58 9.99
C GLY A 91 -5.49 11.09 10.65
N GLU A 92 -4.75 10.19 9.99
CA GLU A 92 -3.47 9.70 10.53
C GLU A 92 -2.39 10.79 10.58
N TYR A 93 -2.30 11.64 9.56
CA TYR A 93 -1.37 12.78 9.56
C TYR A 93 -1.73 13.84 10.60
N LEU A 94 -3.01 14.10 10.82
CA LEU A 94 -3.47 15.00 11.89
C LEU A 94 -3.07 14.49 13.28
N CYS A 95 -2.93 13.17 13.43
CA CYS A 95 -2.40 12.55 14.64
C CYS A 95 -0.87 12.35 14.62
N GLY A 96 -0.13 13.02 13.72
CA GLY A 96 1.33 12.94 13.60
C GLY A 96 1.88 11.56 13.23
N ARG A 97 1.05 10.71 12.61
CA ARG A 97 1.45 9.40 12.06
C ARG A 97 1.64 9.49 10.55
N THR A 98 2.38 8.53 9.99
CA THR A 98 2.60 8.46 8.54
C THR A 98 1.93 7.20 7.99
N PRO A 99 0.71 7.29 7.44
CA PRO A 99 -0.03 6.14 6.90
C PRO A 99 0.52 5.68 5.55
N ASN A 100 0.08 4.50 5.12
CA ASN A 100 0.21 4.04 3.73
C ASN A 100 -1.18 3.90 3.09
N PRO A 101 -1.59 4.83 2.20
CA PRO A 101 -2.94 4.81 1.62
C PRO A 101 -3.16 3.64 0.67
N CYS A 102 -2.11 3.09 0.05
CA CYS A 102 -2.22 1.94 -0.85
C CYS A 102 -2.63 0.66 -0.11
N ILE A 103 -2.19 0.49 1.14
CA ILE A 103 -2.62 -0.64 1.99
C ILE A 103 -4.13 -0.56 2.27
N ALA A 104 -4.63 0.63 2.62
CA ALA A 104 -6.05 0.86 2.87
C ALA A 104 -6.88 0.68 1.60
N CYS A 105 -6.44 1.25 0.47
CA CYS A 105 -7.09 1.10 -0.83
C CYS A 105 -7.18 -0.37 -1.26
N ASN A 106 -6.10 -1.14 -1.10
CA ASN A 106 -6.13 -2.56 -1.41
C ASN A 106 -7.19 -3.28 -0.55
N ARG A 107 -7.15 -3.14 0.79
CA ARG A 107 -8.09 -3.82 1.67
C ARG A 107 -9.55 -3.44 1.40
N TYR A 108 -9.88 -2.15 1.49
CA TYR A 108 -11.28 -1.69 1.58
C TYR A 108 -11.91 -1.39 0.21
N VAL A 109 -11.12 -0.95 -0.77
CA VAL A 109 -11.65 -0.57 -2.09
C VAL A 109 -11.51 -1.73 -3.07
N LYS A 110 -10.28 -2.21 -3.30
CA LYS A 110 -10.03 -3.25 -4.32
C LYS A 110 -10.48 -4.65 -3.91
N TRP A 111 -10.35 -5.02 -2.64
CA TRP A 111 -10.65 -6.39 -2.19
C TRP A 111 -11.90 -6.54 -1.34
N GLU A 112 -12.46 -5.46 -0.82
CA GLU A 112 -13.75 -5.51 -0.14
C GLU A 112 -14.86 -4.99 -1.05
N SER A 113 -14.79 -3.73 -1.47
CA SER A 113 -15.85 -3.12 -2.28
C SER A 113 -15.97 -3.75 -3.68
N LEU A 114 -14.87 -3.89 -4.41
CA LEU A 114 -14.89 -4.51 -5.75
C LEU A 114 -15.21 -6.01 -5.67
N LEU A 115 -14.67 -6.75 -4.70
CA LEU A 115 -15.01 -8.18 -4.52
C LEU A 115 -16.51 -8.35 -4.28
N ARG A 116 -17.07 -7.62 -3.31
CA ARG A 116 -18.50 -7.70 -2.97
C ARG A 116 -19.39 -7.39 -4.17
N ARG A 117 -19.08 -6.35 -4.94
CA ARG A 117 -19.84 -6.01 -6.16
C ARG A 117 -19.67 -7.06 -7.26
N SER A 118 -18.48 -7.63 -7.40
CA SER A 118 -18.18 -8.67 -8.38
C SER A 118 -18.95 -9.96 -8.07
N LEU A 119 -18.98 -10.39 -6.80
CA LEU A 119 -19.77 -11.55 -6.37
C LEU A 119 -21.28 -11.31 -6.60
N ALA A 120 -21.77 -10.09 -6.34
CA ALA A 120 -23.18 -9.74 -6.55
C ALA A 120 -23.62 -9.82 -8.03
N ILE A 121 -22.69 -9.67 -8.98
CA ILE A 121 -22.95 -9.86 -10.43
C ILE A 121 -22.59 -11.27 -10.93
N GLY A 122 -22.38 -12.21 -10.00
CA GLY A 122 -22.14 -13.62 -10.29
C GLY A 122 -20.73 -13.92 -10.80
N ALA A 123 -19.71 -13.15 -10.37
CA ALA A 123 -18.31 -13.53 -10.53
C ALA A 123 -17.90 -14.54 -9.46
N ASP A 124 -16.95 -15.42 -9.79
CA ASP A 124 -16.33 -16.35 -8.85
C ASP A 124 -15.07 -15.77 -8.20
N TYR A 125 -14.36 -14.90 -8.94
CA TYR A 125 -13.10 -14.30 -8.51
C TYR A 125 -13.00 -12.83 -8.92
N ILE A 126 -12.14 -12.11 -8.20
CA ILE A 126 -11.52 -10.88 -8.70
C ILE A 126 -10.07 -11.13 -9.10
N ALA A 127 -9.58 -10.32 -10.03
CA ALA A 127 -8.18 -10.31 -10.40
C ALA A 127 -7.61 -8.90 -10.43
N THR A 128 -6.29 -8.81 -10.25
CA THR A 128 -5.55 -7.54 -10.34
C THR A 128 -4.18 -7.76 -10.98
N GLY A 129 -3.58 -6.68 -11.48
CA GLY A 129 -2.22 -6.67 -12.01
C GLY A 129 -1.13 -6.56 -10.94
N HIS A 130 -1.35 -7.05 -9.71
CA HIS A 130 -0.31 -7.00 -8.68
C HIS A 130 0.74 -8.10 -8.86
N TYR A 131 2.00 -7.74 -8.66
CA TYR A 131 3.14 -8.66 -8.62
C TYR A 131 3.18 -9.34 -7.25
N ALA A 132 2.32 -10.34 -7.11
CA ALA A 132 2.23 -11.25 -5.98
C ALA A 132 1.49 -12.51 -6.43
N ARG A 133 1.56 -13.58 -5.64
CA ARG A 133 0.83 -14.83 -5.91
C ARG A 133 -0.03 -15.15 -4.70
N VAL A 134 -1.13 -15.85 -4.91
CA VAL A 134 -1.97 -16.37 -3.83
C VAL A 134 -1.92 -17.90 -3.90
N GLU A 135 -1.59 -18.53 -2.78
CA GLU A 135 -1.50 -19.99 -2.67
C GLU A 135 -2.27 -20.46 -1.44
N LYS A 136 -2.89 -21.64 -1.53
CA LYS A 136 -3.45 -22.35 -0.38
C LYS A 136 -2.38 -23.27 0.20
N LEU A 137 -2.03 -23.06 1.44
CA LEU A 137 -1.00 -23.80 2.16
C LEU A 137 -1.55 -25.15 2.67
N GLU A 138 -0.65 -26.03 3.09
CA GLU A 138 -1.00 -27.35 3.66
C GLU A 138 -1.85 -27.24 4.92
N ASN A 139 -1.70 -26.17 5.71
CA ASN A 139 -2.53 -25.87 6.88
C ASN A 139 -3.95 -25.38 6.51
N GLY A 140 -4.29 -25.35 5.22
CA GLY A 140 -5.59 -24.94 4.71
C GLY A 140 -5.78 -23.44 4.54
N ARG A 141 -4.84 -22.59 5.00
CA ARG A 141 -4.91 -21.14 4.89
C ARG A 141 -4.44 -20.66 3.52
N TYR A 142 -5.01 -19.55 3.06
CA TYR A 142 -4.52 -18.82 1.90
C TYR A 142 -3.47 -17.80 2.33
N ALA A 143 -2.39 -17.70 1.55
CA ALA A 143 -1.32 -16.76 1.79
C ALA A 143 -0.87 -16.06 0.51
N VAL A 144 -0.48 -14.80 0.66
CA VAL A 144 0.22 -14.05 -0.35
C VAL A 144 1.67 -14.50 -0.36
N ARG A 145 2.15 -14.92 -1.52
CA ARG A 145 3.54 -15.29 -1.78
C ARG A 145 4.21 -14.23 -2.65
N ALA A 146 5.50 -14.02 -2.40
CA ALA A 146 6.34 -13.15 -3.21
C ALA A 146 6.22 -13.48 -4.70
N SER A 147 6.23 -12.44 -5.53
CA SER A 147 6.33 -12.61 -6.98
C SER A 147 7.66 -13.27 -7.35
N VAL A 148 7.77 -13.78 -8.58
CA VAL A 148 9.04 -14.32 -9.08
C VAL A 148 10.14 -13.26 -9.20
N THR A 149 9.80 -11.97 -9.11
CA THR A 149 10.74 -10.84 -9.23
C THR A 149 10.72 -9.96 -7.99
N ALA A 150 11.76 -10.06 -7.15
CA ALA A 150 11.86 -9.27 -5.93
C ALA A 150 11.79 -7.74 -6.17
N ALA A 151 12.30 -7.25 -7.32
CA ALA A 151 12.35 -5.82 -7.64
C ALA A 151 10.95 -5.17 -7.81
N LYS A 152 9.92 -5.96 -8.10
CA LYS A 152 8.54 -5.49 -8.27
C LYS A 152 7.58 -6.12 -7.27
N ASP A 153 8.10 -6.78 -6.24
CA ASP A 153 7.28 -7.48 -5.26
C ASP A 153 6.32 -6.52 -4.52
N GLN A 154 5.02 -6.79 -4.64
CA GLN A 154 3.96 -5.95 -4.09
C GLN A 154 3.27 -6.56 -2.87
N THR A 155 3.79 -7.67 -2.33
CA THR A 155 3.18 -8.40 -1.21
C THR A 155 3.01 -7.56 0.05
N TYR A 156 3.92 -6.60 0.28
CA TYR A 156 3.85 -5.69 1.42
C TYR A 156 2.52 -4.93 1.46
N ALA A 157 2.02 -4.49 0.30
CA ALA A 157 0.77 -3.72 0.24
C ALA A 157 -0.50 -4.60 0.38
N LEU A 158 -0.32 -5.92 0.49
CA LEU A 158 -1.39 -6.92 0.47
C LEU A 158 -1.51 -7.70 1.79
N TYR A 159 -0.72 -7.38 2.82
CA TYR A 159 -0.70 -8.12 4.09
C TYR A 159 -2.04 -8.14 4.83
N ASN A 160 -2.92 -7.17 4.53
CA ASN A 160 -4.14 -6.92 5.28
C ASN A 160 -5.39 -7.53 4.62
N LEU A 161 -5.20 -8.43 3.65
CA LEU A 161 -6.29 -9.17 3.02
C LEU A 161 -6.80 -10.31 3.91
N THR A 162 -8.11 -10.54 3.91
CA THR A 162 -8.75 -11.63 4.67
C THR A 162 -8.63 -12.96 3.93
N GLN A 163 -8.88 -14.08 4.64
CA GLN A 163 -8.87 -15.42 4.04
C GLN A 163 -9.94 -15.57 2.95
N GLU A 164 -11.13 -15.00 3.16
CA GLU A 164 -12.21 -14.98 2.16
C GLU A 164 -11.78 -14.17 0.92
N GLN A 165 -11.19 -12.99 1.12
CA GLN A 165 -10.68 -12.19 0.01
C GLN A 165 -9.63 -12.95 -0.79
N LEU A 166 -8.66 -13.59 -0.12
CA LEU A 166 -7.61 -14.36 -0.79
C LEU A 166 -8.17 -15.58 -1.55
N ALA A 167 -9.15 -16.28 -0.99
CA ALA A 167 -9.78 -17.43 -1.64
C ALA A 167 -10.45 -17.08 -2.98
N HIS A 168 -10.89 -15.82 -3.13
CA HIS A 168 -11.54 -15.27 -4.32
C HIS A 168 -10.63 -14.37 -5.16
N THR A 169 -9.30 -14.47 -5.00
CA THR A 169 -8.34 -13.58 -5.67
C THR A 169 -7.41 -14.31 -6.64
N LEU A 170 -7.23 -13.72 -7.82
CA LEU A 170 -6.24 -14.13 -8.80
C LEU A 170 -5.23 -12.99 -9.06
N MET A 171 -3.94 -13.35 -9.17
CA MET A 171 -2.85 -12.41 -9.50
C MET A 171 -1.99 -13.00 -10.62
N PRO A 172 -2.46 -12.93 -11.88
CA PRO A 172 -1.84 -13.66 -13.00
C PRO A 172 -0.40 -13.23 -13.30
N VAL A 173 -0.05 -11.98 -12.99
CA VAL A 173 1.26 -11.41 -13.32
C VAL A 173 2.36 -11.81 -12.33
N GLY A 174 2.01 -12.31 -11.14
CA GLY A 174 3.00 -12.67 -10.11
C GLY A 174 3.96 -13.79 -10.51
N ALA A 175 3.64 -14.53 -11.58
CA ALA A 175 4.47 -15.59 -12.16
C ALA A 175 5.46 -15.09 -13.22
N TYR A 176 5.44 -13.80 -13.56
CA TYR A 176 6.23 -13.22 -14.64
C TYR A 176 7.06 -12.02 -14.16
N THR A 177 8.18 -11.83 -14.84
CA THR A 177 8.98 -10.61 -14.73
C THR A 177 8.28 -9.44 -15.42
N LYS A 178 8.63 -8.20 -15.05
CA LYS A 178 8.11 -7.00 -15.70
C LYS A 178 8.45 -6.95 -17.19
N GLU A 179 9.63 -7.45 -17.56
CA GLU A 179 10.09 -7.50 -18.96
C GLU A 179 9.24 -8.47 -19.78
N GLU A 180 8.93 -9.65 -19.24
CA GLU A 180 8.02 -10.61 -19.88
C GLU A 180 6.63 -10.02 -20.06
N ILE A 181 6.09 -9.34 -19.04
CA ILE A 181 4.79 -8.65 -19.13
C ILE A 181 4.79 -7.60 -20.25
N ARG A 182 5.84 -6.76 -20.35
CA ARG A 182 5.94 -5.77 -21.43
C ARG A 182 6.06 -6.43 -22.80
N LYS A 183 6.87 -7.49 -22.92
CA LYS A 183 7.02 -8.25 -24.16
C LYS A 183 5.70 -8.89 -24.62
N MET A 184 4.91 -9.44 -23.70
CA MET A 184 3.56 -9.94 -24.01
C MET A 184 2.67 -8.81 -24.53
N ALA A 185 2.67 -7.65 -23.88
CA ALA A 185 1.89 -6.51 -24.31
C ALA A 185 2.29 -6.01 -25.72
N GLU A 186 3.58 -6.00 -26.05
CA GLU A 186 4.10 -5.67 -27.38
C GLU A 186 3.65 -6.69 -28.44
N GLN A 187 3.77 -7.98 -28.14
CA GLN A 187 3.35 -9.07 -29.04
C GLN A 187 1.85 -9.03 -29.32
N LEU A 188 1.06 -8.62 -28.33
CA LEU A 188 -0.39 -8.43 -28.47
C LEU A 188 -0.75 -7.13 -29.18
N GLY A 189 0.21 -6.22 -29.40
CA GLY A 189 -0.02 -4.90 -29.99
C GLY A 189 -0.85 -3.97 -29.08
N LEU A 190 -0.71 -4.09 -27.76
CA LEU A 190 -1.43 -3.24 -26.81
C LEU A 190 -0.81 -1.83 -26.76
N SER A 191 -1.64 -0.78 -26.90
CA SER A 191 -1.16 0.61 -26.87
C SER A 191 -0.46 1.01 -25.56
N VAL A 192 -0.72 0.27 -24.49
CA VAL A 192 -0.16 0.53 -23.14
C VAL A 192 1.19 -0.14 -22.89
N ALA A 193 1.74 -0.90 -23.84
CA ALA A 193 2.96 -1.70 -23.66
C ALA A 193 4.17 -0.90 -23.13
N HIS A 194 4.34 0.34 -23.61
CA HIS A 194 5.42 1.25 -23.21
C HIS A 194 5.00 2.29 -22.17
N LYS A 195 3.76 2.24 -21.66
CA LYS A 195 3.30 3.18 -20.62
C LYS A 195 4.16 3.01 -19.37
N LYS A 196 4.52 4.13 -18.73
CA LYS A 196 5.26 4.15 -17.47
C LYS A 196 4.36 3.63 -16.34
N ASP A 197 4.97 2.98 -15.35
CA ASP A 197 4.27 2.54 -14.15
C ASP A 197 3.90 3.75 -13.30
N SER A 198 2.73 3.74 -12.66
CA SER A 198 2.39 4.73 -11.63
C SER A 198 3.24 4.45 -10.38
N GLN A 199 4.05 5.43 -9.95
CA GLN A 199 4.92 5.29 -8.78
C GLN A 199 4.47 6.13 -7.57
N GLU A 200 3.42 6.93 -7.73
CA GLU A 200 2.99 7.92 -6.73
C GLU A 200 1.64 7.60 -6.10
N ILE A 201 1.33 8.27 -4.98
CA ILE A 201 0.00 8.22 -4.36
C ILE A 201 -1.00 8.75 -5.39
N CYS A 202 -1.98 7.93 -5.76
CA CYS A 202 -2.81 8.17 -6.94
C CYS A 202 -3.66 9.44 -6.89
N PHE A 203 -3.88 10.02 -5.71
CA PHE A 203 -4.66 11.24 -5.49
C PHE A 203 -3.78 12.45 -5.10
N ILE A 204 -2.45 12.33 -5.18
CA ILE A 204 -1.49 13.41 -4.89
C ILE A 204 -0.44 13.45 -6.01
N PRO A 205 -0.81 13.89 -7.23
CA PRO A 205 0.05 13.79 -8.41
C PRO A 205 1.24 14.78 -8.39
N ASP A 206 1.15 15.86 -7.62
CA ASP A 206 2.14 16.93 -7.48
C ASP A 206 3.17 16.69 -6.35
N HIS A 207 3.04 15.57 -5.64
CA HIS A 207 3.80 15.23 -4.44
C HIS A 207 3.63 16.20 -3.25
N ASP A 208 2.64 17.08 -3.28
CA ASP A 208 2.33 18.02 -2.20
C ASP A 208 1.28 17.43 -1.25
N TYR A 209 1.67 16.38 -0.53
CA TYR A 209 0.75 15.72 0.40
C TYR A 209 0.33 16.62 1.56
N ALA A 210 1.19 17.56 1.98
CA ALA A 210 0.85 18.49 3.05
C ALA A 210 -0.21 19.49 2.57
N GLY A 211 -0.03 20.09 1.39
CA GLY A 211 -1.06 20.94 0.78
C GLY A 211 -2.36 20.19 0.50
N PHE A 212 -2.28 18.91 0.10
CA PHE A 212 -3.47 18.06 -0.03
C PHE A 212 -4.22 17.91 1.31
N ILE A 213 -3.50 17.62 2.40
CA ILE A 213 -4.09 17.52 3.74
C ILE A 213 -4.71 18.85 4.18
N GLU A 214 -4.07 19.98 3.91
CA GLU A 214 -4.61 21.31 4.23
C GLU A 214 -5.95 21.57 3.53
N ARG A 215 -6.07 21.19 2.25
CA ARG A 215 -7.31 21.32 1.48
C ARG A 215 -8.43 20.41 2.01
N GLU A 216 -8.09 19.18 2.42
CA GLU A 216 -9.07 18.19 2.86
C GLU A 216 -9.49 18.30 4.33
N ALA A 217 -8.56 18.64 5.24
CA ALA A 217 -8.78 18.54 6.69
C ALA A 217 -9.66 19.65 7.28
N GLY A 218 -9.87 20.75 6.56
CA GLY A 218 -10.56 21.96 7.03
C GLY A 218 -9.84 22.72 8.15
N LYS A 219 -9.11 22.01 9.03
CA LYS A 219 -8.22 22.54 10.06
C LYS A 219 -7.03 21.63 10.24
N VAL A 220 -5.83 22.22 10.20
CA VAL A 220 -4.57 21.52 10.44
C VAL A 220 -3.87 22.05 11.70
N PRO A 221 -3.01 21.25 12.35
CA PRO A 221 -2.15 21.74 13.43
C PRO A 221 -1.30 22.92 12.96
N PRO A 222 -1.19 24.00 13.75
CA PRO A 222 -0.43 25.18 13.35
C PRO A 222 1.08 24.92 13.43
N GLU A 223 1.87 25.92 13.04
CA GLU A 223 3.31 25.93 13.30
C GLU A 223 3.62 25.68 14.78
N GLY A 224 4.69 24.92 15.01
CA GLY A 224 5.15 24.50 16.34
C GLY A 224 6.67 24.55 16.43
N ASN A 225 7.22 23.82 17.40
CA ASN A 225 8.66 23.87 17.70
C ASN A 225 9.37 22.61 17.21
N PHE A 226 10.53 22.82 16.58
CA PHE A 226 11.56 21.79 16.58
C PHE A 226 12.22 21.76 17.95
N VAL A 227 12.33 20.58 18.56
CA VAL A 227 12.99 20.38 19.85
C VAL A 227 14.05 19.29 19.74
N ASP A 228 15.08 19.31 20.57
CA ASP A 228 15.97 18.15 20.72
C ASP A 228 15.39 17.11 21.69
N MET A 229 16.16 16.05 21.97
CA MET A 229 15.76 14.97 22.87
C MET A 229 15.53 15.44 24.31
N ASP A 230 16.20 16.51 24.73
CA ASP A 230 16.08 17.12 26.06
C ASP A 230 14.94 18.16 26.14
N GLY A 231 14.26 18.41 25.01
CA GLY A 231 13.15 19.36 24.92
C GLY A 231 13.59 20.81 24.68
N ARG A 232 14.87 21.07 24.38
CA ARG A 232 15.33 22.42 24.04
C ARG A 232 14.85 22.79 22.65
N VAL A 233 14.24 23.98 22.53
CA VAL A 233 13.78 24.51 21.26
C VAL A 233 14.96 24.83 20.34
N LEU A 234 14.95 24.25 19.14
CA LEU A 234 15.93 24.41 18.08
C LEU A 234 15.48 25.38 16.98
N GLY A 235 14.18 25.59 16.85
CA GLY A 235 13.58 26.44 15.82
C GLY A 235 12.07 26.19 15.68
N ARG A 236 11.47 26.73 14.62
CA ARG A 236 10.04 26.55 14.31
C ARG A 236 9.83 25.68 13.08
N HIS A 237 8.77 24.89 13.10
CA HIS A 237 8.37 24.00 12.02
C HIS A 237 7.04 24.45 11.39
N LYS A 238 6.77 24.03 10.15
CA LYS A 238 5.58 24.46 9.39
C LYS A 238 4.26 23.85 9.87
N GLY A 239 4.34 22.81 10.69
CA GLY A 239 3.20 22.04 11.21
C GLY A 239 3.55 20.55 11.15
N ILE A 240 3.05 19.75 12.09
CA ILE A 240 3.48 18.34 12.20
C ILE A 240 3.20 17.50 10.95
N ILE A 241 2.21 17.90 10.13
CA ILE A 241 1.83 17.22 8.88
C ILE A 241 2.92 17.26 7.81
N HIS A 242 3.92 18.14 7.91
CA HIS A 242 5.01 18.27 6.92
C HIS A 242 6.20 17.34 7.20
N TYR A 243 6.12 16.52 8.25
CA TYR A 243 7.25 15.77 8.76
C TYR A 243 6.91 14.28 8.93
N THR A 244 7.93 13.45 8.83
CA THR A 244 7.85 12.00 9.01
C THR A 244 9.10 11.53 9.74
N VAL A 245 8.96 10.56 10.66
CA VAL A 245 10.11 9.97 11.36
C VAL A 245 11.17 9.46 10.37
N GLY A 246 12.42 9.82 10.59
CA GLY A 246 13.56 9.55 9.71
C GLY A 246 13.80 10.61 8.61
N GLN A 247 12.92 11.61 8.47
CA GLN A 247 13.08 12.67 7.48
C GLN A 247 14.33 13.52 7.77
N ARG A 248 15.09 13.80 6.71
CA ARG A 248 16.31 14.63 6.75
C ARG A 248 16.14 15.98 6.05
N LYS A 249 15.44 15.99 4.91
CA LYS A 249 15.28 17.18 4.05
C LYS A 249 14.09 18.01 4.53
N GLY A 250 14.10 19.31 4.22
CA GLY A 250 12.99 20.22 4.52
C GLY A 250 12.87 20.66 5.99
N LEU A 251 13.89 20.36 6.81
CA LEU A 251 13.94 20.81 8.22
C LEU A 251 14.39 22.27 8.36
N ASN A 252 15.21 22.76 7.42
CA ASN A 252 15.76 24.14 7.42
C ASN A 252 16.45 24.55 8.73
N LEU A 253 17.10 23.59 9.41
CA LEU A 253 17.88 23.81 10.64
C LEU A 253 19.38 23.82 10.33
N SER A 254 20.08 24.84 10.80
CA SER A 254 21.54 25.00 10.63
C SER A 254 22.30 24.37 11.80
N MET A 255 22.40 23.03 11.83
CA MET A 255 22.95 22.28 12.97
C MET A 255 24.44 21.90 12.84
N GLY A 256 25.10 22.23 11.73
CA GLY A 256 26.51 21.87 11.49
C GLY A 256 26.80 20.36 11.31
N ARG A 257 25.78 19.51 11.46
CA ARG A 257 25.82 18.05 11.29
C ARG A 257 24.49 17.55 10.70
N PRO A 258 24.44 16.35 10.10
CA PRO A 258 23.19 15.75 9.65
C PRO A 258 22.26 15.45 10.82
N VAL A 259 21.03 15.98 10.77
CA VAL A 259 19.96 15.73 11.75
C VAL A 259 18.74 15.12 11.08
N PHE A 260 17.91 14.45 11.89
CA PHE A 260 16.74 13.71 11.44
C PHE A 260 15.56 13.94 12.38
N VAL A 261 14.34 13.80 11.86
CA VAL A 261 13.14 13.70 12.70
C VAL A 261 13.19 12.38 13.46
N ALA A 262 13.36 12.44 14.79
CA ALA A 262 13.37 11.27 15.67
C ALA A 262 11.95 10.90 16.10
N ALA A 263 11.09 11.88 16.39
CA ALA A 263 9.71 11.67 16.80
C ALA A 263 8.83 12.87 16.44
N ILE A 264 7.52 12.65 16.40
CA ILE A 264 6.50 13.69 16.27
C ILE A 264 5.60 13.57 17.49
N ARG A 265 5.36 14.69 18.19
CA ARG A 265 4.53 14.76 19.40
C ARG A 265 3.32 15.68 19.13
N PRO A 266 2.18 15.13 18.70
CA PRO A 266 1.00 15.92 18.39
C PRO A 266 0.47 16.71 19.59
N GLU A 267 0.49 16.10 20.78
CA GLU A 267 -0.06 16.70 22.01
C GLU A 267 0.62 18.01 22.42
N THR A 268 1.93 18.12 22.15
CA THR A 268 2.73 19.32 22.41
C THR A 268 2.99 20.15 21.15
N ASN A 269 2.52 19.70 19.99
CA ASN A 269 2.84 20.28 18.67
C ASN A 269 4.36 20.44 18.46
N GLU A 270 5.11 19.38 18.72
CA GLU A 270 6.57 19.35 18.62
C GLU A 270 7.05 18.31 17.60
N VAL A 271 8.14 18.65 16.92
CA VAL A 271 8.92 17.73 16.10
C VAL A 271 10.29 17.55 16.74
N VAL A 272 10.57 16.34 17.21
CA VAL A 272 11.81 16.01 17.90
C VAL A 272 12.89 15.71 16.88
N ILE A 273 14.03 16.38 17.03
CA ILE A 273 15.20 16.27 16.15
C ILE A 273 16.30 15.53 16.90
N GLY A 274 16.80 14.48 16.26
CA GLY A 274 17.92 13.68 16.75
C GLY A 274 19.04 13.56 15.73
N ASP A 275 20.14 12.97 16.16
CA ASP A 275 21.27 12.62 15.31
C ASP A 275 21.02 11.27 14.61
N SER A 276 22.01 10.80 13.84
CA SER A 276 21.87 9.56 13.06
C SER A 276 21.63 8.33 13.92
N GLY A 277 22.10 8.30 15.17
CA GLY A 277 21.91 7.17 16.08
C GLY A 277 20.49 7.08 16.65
N ASP A 278 19.85 8.24 16.89
CA ASP A 278 18.57 8.34 17.61
C ASP A 278 17.38 7.84 16.78
N VAL A 279 17.57 7.58 15.49
CA VAL A 279 16.55 7.02 14.60
C VAL A 279 16.65 5.50 14.46
N PHE A 280 17.56 4.84 15.18
CA PHE A 280 17.68 3.39 15.19
C PHE A 280 17.02 2.78 16.41
N THR A 281 16.37 1.64 16.19
CA THR A 281 15.71 0.86 17.22
C THR A 281 15.68 -0.60 16.80
N ASP A 282 15.91 -1.51 17.74
CA ASP A 282 15.77 -2.95 17.54
C ASP A 282 14.34 -3.42 17.86
N ARG A 283 13.44 -2.56 18.35
CA ARG A 283 12.11 -2.97 18.84
C ARG A 283 10.99 -2.11 18.31
N LEU A 284 9.92 -2.78 17.91
CA LEU A 284 8.65 -2.13 17.62
C LEU A 284 7.48 -2.90 18.22
N LEU A 285 6.42 -2.16 18.50
CA LEU A 285 5.13 -2.70 18.90
C LEU A 285 4.13 -2.42 17.77
N CYS A 286 3.44 -3.45 17.31
CA CYS A 286 2.38 -3.30 16.32
C CYS A 286 1.04 -3.83 16.84
N GLY A 287 -0.03 -3.25 16.31
CA GLY A 287 -1.41 -3.64 16.59
C GLY A 287 -2.22 -3.75 15.31
N ARG A 288 -3.52 -4.04 15.44
CA ARG A 288 -4.40 -4.33 14.29
C ARG A 288 -3.79 -5.44 13.41
N VAL A 289 -3.28 -6.49 14.06
CA VAL A 289 -2.57 -7.57 13.39
C VAL A 289 -3.53 -8.40 12.56
N ASN A 290 -3.16 -8.65 11.31
CA ASN A 290 -3.82 -9.59 10.41
C ASN A 290 -2.87 -10.76 10.15
N TRP A 291 -3.26 -11.96 10.57
CA TRP A 291 -2.52 -13.19 10.33
C TRP A 291 -2.94 -13.84 9.01
N MET A 292 -1.96 -14.24 8.21
CA MET A 292 -2.19 -14.73 6.85
C MET A 292 -1.72 -16.18 6.68
N ALA A 293 -0.43 -16.44 6.42
CA ALA A 293 0.08 -17.81 6.37
C ALA A 293 0.01 -18.51 7.75
N MET A 294 0.15 -17.71 8.82
CA MET A 294 -0.04 -18.14 10.21
C MET A 294 -1.49 -17.89 10.64
N ASP A 295 -1.92 -18.58 11.70
CA ASP A 295 -3.20 -18.35 12.39
C ASP A 295 -3.07 -17.65 13.75
N GLY A 296 -1.83 -17.39 14.18
CA GLY A 296 -1.49 -16.71 15.44
C GLY A 296 -0.11 -17.14 15.93
N LEU A 297 0.33 -16.58 17.06
CA LEU A 297 1.51 -17.09 17.78
C LEU A 297 1.11 -18.03 18.93
N HIS A 298 -0.16 -18.02 19.34
CA HIS A 298 -0.72 -18.91 20.37
C HIS A 298 0.06 -18.84 21.70
N GLY A 299 0.44 -17.63 22.12
CA GLY A 299 1.26 -17.39 23.30
C GLY A 299 2.76 -17.70 23.12
N GLY A 300 3.19 -18.11 21.94
CA GLY A 300 4.58 -18.40 21.60
C GLY A 300 5.34 -17.24 20.92
N GLU A 301 6.52 -17.58 20.42
CA GLU A 301 7.37 -16.68 19.63
C GLU A 301 7.66 -17.30 18.26
N ALA A 302 7.91 -16.47 17.25
CA ALA A 302 8.29 -16.92 15.91
C ALA A 302 9.45 -16.12 15.33
N ARG A 303 10.35 -16.81 14.62
CA ARG A 303 11.42 -16.18 13.83
C ARG A 303 10.90 -15.89 12.43
N VAL A 304 10.95 -14.63 12.02
CA VAL A 304 10.43 -14.15 10.73
C VAL A 304 11.36 -13.08 10.16
N THR A 305 11.11 -12.70 8.90
CA THR A 305 11.68 -11.49 8.30
C THR A 305 10.63 -10.38 8.32
N ALA A 306 10.94 -9.22 8.87
CA ALA A 306 10.01 -8.09 8.91
C ALA A 306 10.40 -6.95 7.95
N LYS A 307 9.41 -6.40 7.25
CA LYS A 307 9.51 -5.14 6.50
C LYS A 307 8.71 -4.06 7.23
N ILE A 308 9.35 -2.94 7.56
CA ILE A 308 8.74 -1.79 8.28
C ILE A 308 8.25 -0.66 7.36
N ARG A 309 8.48 -0.80 6.06
CA ARG A 309 8.02 0.08 4.97
C ARG A 309 8.14 -0.65 3.65
N TYR A 310 7.48 -0.15 2.61
CA TYR A 310 7.44 -0.81 1.29
C TYR A 310 8.83 -1.08 0.69
N SER A 311 9.74 -0.10 0.74
CA SER A 311 11.10 -0.21 0.21
C SER A 311 12.09 -0.93 1.13
N HIS A 312 11.62 -1.43 2.28
CA HIS A 312 12.48 -2.15 3.22
C HIS A 312 12.91 -3.49 2.61
N LYS A 313 14.20 -3.81 2.69
CA LYS A 313 14.73 -5.10 2.19
C LYS A 313 14.21 -6.31 2.99
N GLY A 314 13.78 -6.07 4.22
CA GLY A 314 13.47 -7.11 5.20
C GLY A 314 14.63 -7.26 6.17
N ALA A 315 14.33 -7.45 7.44
CA ALA A 315 15.32 -7.76 8.47
C ALA A 315 14.85 -8.94 9.32
N PRO A 316 15.74 -9.89 9.66
CA PRO A 316 15.42 -10.97 10.59
C PRO A 316 15.00 -10.41 11.96
N CYS A 317 13.96 -11.01 12.53
CA CYS A 317 13.46 -10.64 13.84
C CYS A 317 12.78 -11.81 14.55
N LEU A 318 12.57 -11.64 15.85
CA LEU A 318 11.71 -12.46 16.69
C LEU A 318 10.41 -11.68 16.93
N ILE A 319 9.26 -12.32 16.71
CA ILE A 319 7.95 -11.76 17.06
C ILE A 319 7.33 -12.53 18.21
N ARG A 320 6.66 -11.83 19.12
CA ARG A 320 5.92 -12.42 20.24
C ARG A 320 4.65 -11.66 20.54
N GLU A 321 3.62 -12.39 20.97
CA GLU A 321 2.36 -11.80 21.41
C GLU A 321 2.55 -10.97 22.69
N ARG A 322 1.82 -9.86 22.77
CA ARG A 322 1.66 -9.02 23.95
C ARG A 322 0.18 -8.93 24.28
N GLU A 323 -0.14 -8.26 25.38
CA GLU A 323 -1.53 -8.03 25.79
C GLU A 323 -2.34 -7.32 24.69
N ASN A 324 -3.66 -7.49 24.72
CA ASN A 324 -4.61 -6.82 23.80
C ASN A 324 -4.38 -7.11 22.31
N GLY A 325 -3.80 -8.27 21.96
CA GLY A 325 -3.59 -8.69 20.57
C GLY A 325 -2.51 -7.87 19.85
N GLN A 326 -1.61 -7.23 20.61
CA GLN A 326 -0.43 -6.57 20.07
C GLN A 326 0.71 -7.57 19.85
N VAL A 327 1.63 -7.24 18.95
CA VAL A 327 2.82 -8.05 18.68
C VAL A 327 4.05 -7.17 18.85
N GLU A 328 4.98 -7.63 19.68
CA GLU A 328 6.31 -7.05 19.77
C GLU A 328 7.23 -7.72 18.76
N CYS A 329 7.98 -6.93 18.01
CA CYS A 329 8.94 -7.37 17.02
C CYS A 329 10.33 -6.88 17.44
N ILE A 330 11.27 -7.81 17.61
CA ILE A 330 12.63 -7.58 18.08
C ILE A 330 13.58 -7.99 16.96
N PHE A 331 14.21 -7.01 16.30
CA PHE A 331 15.16 -7.22 15.22
C PHE A 331 16.51 -7.69 15.76
N ASP A 332 17.21 -8.51 14.97
CA ASP A 332 18.57 -8.94 15.31
C ASP A 332 19.58 -7.77 15.22
N GLU A 333 19.31 -6.81 14.33
CA GLU A 333 20.07 -5.57 14.19
C GLU A 333 19.13 -4.35 14.26
N PRO A 334 19.55 -3.23 14.87
CA PRO A 334 18.72 -2.02 14.91
C PRO A 334 18.30 -1.54 13.51
N GLN A 335 17.01 -1.26 13.36
CA GLN A 335 16.42 -0.77 12.12
C GLN A 335 16.23 0.74 12.18
N ARG A 336 16.50 1.38 11.05
CA ARG A 336 16.41 2.83 10.93
C ARG A 336 14.99 3.29 10.60
N ALA A 337 14.53 4.31 11.32
CA ALA A 337 13.29 5.03 11.10
C ALA A 337 12.08 4.09 11.07
N VAL A 338 11.84 3.42 12.18
CA VAL A 338 10.57 2.73 12.44
C VAL A 338 9.52 3.80 12.73
N THR A 339 8.51 3.91 11.87
CA THR A 339 7.59 5.05 11.85
C THR A 339 6.17 4.62 12.25
N PRO A 340 5.61 5.13 13.36
CA PRO A 340 4.20 4.89 13.71
C PRO A 340 3.22 5.26 12.59
N GLY A 341 2.20 4.42 12.39
CA GLY A 341 1.25 4.52 11.28
C GLY A 341 1.65 3.76 10.01
N GLN A 342 2.94 3.47 9.81
CA GLN A 342 3.36 2.54 8.76
C GLN A 342 2.98 1.10 9.13
N ALA A 343 2.96 0.22 8.14
CA ALA A 343 2.78 -1.19 8.38
C ALA A 343 4.11 -1.88 8.70
N VAL A 344 4.05 -2.90 9.55
CA VAL A 344 5.07 -3.94 9.62
C VAL A 344 4.47 -5.21 9.00
N VAL A 345 5.20 -5.83 8.08
CA VAL A 345 4.79 -7.06 7.41
C VAL A 345 5.81 -8.14 7.70
N PHE A 346 5.34 -9.27 8.22
CA PHE A 346 6.11 -10.43 8.61
C PHE A 346 6.10 -11.47 7.50
N TYR A 347 7.25 -12.04 7.21
CA TYR A 347 7.46 -13.03 6.17
C TYR A 347 8.08 -14.30 6.73
N GLN A 348 7.56 -15.44 6.29
CA GLN A 348 8.14 -16.76 6.53
C GLN A 348 8.50 -17.37 5.17
N GLY A 349 9.80 -17.34 4.84
CA GLY A 349 10.25 -17.60 3.47
C GLY A 349 9.65 -16.57 2.50
N ASP A 350 9.01 -17.05 1.43
CA ASP A 350 8.36 -16.20 0.43
C ASP A 350 6.94 -15.76 0.83
N TYR A 351 6.37 -16.28 1.92
CA TYR A 351 4.97 -16.05 2.28
C TYR A 351 4.83 -14.92 3.28
N VAL A 352 3.80 -14.11 3.10
CA VAL A 352 3.34 -13.17 4.13
C VAL A 352 2.74 -13.97 5.27
N ALA A 353 3.45 -14.00 6.40
CA ALA A 353 3.01 -14.63 7.64
C ALA A 353 1.86 -13.85 8.28
N GLY A 354 1.97 -12.53 8.26
CA GLY A 354 0.98 -11.59 8.76
C GLY A 354 1.55 -10.17 8.73
N GLY A 355 0.85 -9.23 9.37
CA GLY A 355 1.35 -7.88 9.54
C GLY A 355 0.41 -7.02 10.36
N GLY A 356 0.84 -5.82 10.72
CA GLY A 356 0.07 -4.90 11.56
C GLY A 356 0.50 -3.46 11.35
N THR A 357 -0.17 -2.52 12.03
CA THR A 357 0.25 -1.13 12.07
C THR A 357 1.23 -0.91 13.21
N ILE A 358 2.37 -0.29 12.91
CA ILE A 358 3.35 0.13 13.90
C ILE A 358 2.70 1.19 14.81
N LEU A 359 2.65 0.90 16.10
CA LEU A 359 2.10 1.79 17.14
C LEU A 359 3.22 2.63 17.76
N SER A 360 4.36 2.00 18.04
CA SER A 360 5.52 2.65 18.62
C SER A 360 6.81 1.90 18.26
N ALA A 361 7.92 2.59 18.44
CA ALA A 361 9.26 2.05 18.43
C ALA A 361 9.92 2.38 19.78
N SER A 362 10.76 1.49 20.29
CA SER A 362 11.43 1.68 21.59
C SER A 362 12.91 1.43 21.44
N CYS A 363 13.75 2.30 21.99
CA CYS A 363 15.18 2.07 22.10
C CYS A 363 15.51 1.21 23.32
#